data_AF-A0A9D6BMR5-F1
#
_entry.id   AF-A0A9D6BMR5-F1
#
_cell.length_a   1.000
_cell.length_b   1.000
_cell.length_c   1.000
_cell.angle_alpha   90.00
_cell.angle_beta   90.00
_cell.angle_gamma   90.00
#
_symmetry.space_group_name_H-M   'P 1'
#
loop_
_entity.id
_entity.type
_entity.pdbx_description
1 polymer ?
#
loop_
_entity_poly.entity_id
_entity_poly.type
_entity_poly.pdbx_seq_one_letter_code
_entity_poly.pdbx_strand_id
1 'polypeptide(L)'
;ATTALALLCAALALLPFGRNALLVTAALPTFAYQSGSLSPDAVINGLGFLGLALALRIGFMGAGPARSTGLILIAPLLALAKGVYLPLMAAGLRWPHQGQRVRLGLTLAALVLGAAAFVAWMKFSGGSQALYHIQSRRTGETVMTAPLAEQLAIILRDPVAYIHILTSSVIERAPVYALQIVGRFGWNAILLPLLAYPLALVMLAAGVASGAGARFGIGQRLWWLAVAAGVALLIETAMYLTGTPLGADFIQGTQGRYFLPVLPLILIALSPDQPVCGSQRLVLLTGLPLLLIAGACVFDSFWVHGFITSDGMPPHESVVRALTLPSPRW
;
A
#
# COMPACT_ATOMS: atom_id res chain seq x y z
N ALA A 1 16.36 0.90 -5.88
CA ALA A 1 16.54 -0.46 -5.34
C ALA A 1 17.21 -0.49 -3.95
N THR A 2 18.49 -0.14 -3.82
CA THR A 2 19.27 -0.31 -2.57
C THR A 2 18.66 0.36 -1.33
N THR A 3 18.24 1.62 -1.42
CA THR A 3 17.60 2.35 -0.32
C THR A 3 16.29 1.69 0.14
N ALA A 4 15.45 1.25 -0.79
CA ALA A 4 14.19 0.59 -0.47
C ALA A 4 14.42 -0.75 0.26
N LEU A 5 15.40 -1.54 -0.19
CA LEU A 5 15.80 -2.78 0.47
C LEU A 5 16.40 -2.53 1.86
N ALA A 6 17.25 -1.51 2.01
CA ALA A 6 17.80 -1.13 3.31
C ALA A 6 16.70 -0.73 4.31
N LEU A 7 15.71 0.05 3.86
CA LEU A 7 14.55 0.43 4.67
C LEU A 7 13.69 -0.78 5.04
N LEU A 8 13.46 -1.71 4.10
CA LEU A 8 12.75 -2.96 4.37
C LEU A 8 13.49 -3.83 5.40
N CYS A 9 14.81 -4.02 5.24
CA CYS A 9 15.63 -4.76 6.19
C CYS A 9 15.61 -4.11 7.58
N ALA A 10 15.73 -2.79 7.65
CA ALA A 10 15.61 -2.05 8.91
C ALA A 10 14.22 -2.22 9.54
N ALA A 11 13.15 -2.15 8.74
CA ALA A 11 11.79 -2.39 9.21
C ALA A 11 11.63 -3.81 9.77
N LEU A 12 12.11 -4.85 9.08
CA LEU A 12 12.07 -6.24 9.54
C LEU A 12 12.85 -6.47 10.84
N ALA A 13 14.03 -5.86 10.98
CA ALA A 13 14.85 -5.93 12.18
C ALA A 13 14.21 -5.17 13.36
N LEU A 14 13.52 -4.06 13.07
CA LEU A 14 12.86 -3.25 14.07
C LEU A 14 11.49 -3.81 14.47
N LEU A 15 10.81 -4.53 13.61
CA LEU A 15 9.45 -5.00 13.85
C LEU A 15 9.41 -5.96 15.08
N PRO A 16 8.59 -5.65 16.11
CA PRO A 16 8.55 -6.45 17.34
C PRO A 16 7.83 -7.78 17.17
N PHE A 17 6.85 -7.86 16.27
CA PHE A 17 5.99 -9.02 16.00
C PHE A 17 5.45 -8.91 14.57
N GLY A 18 4.90 -9.98 14.00
CA GLY A 18 4.28 -9.92 12.67
C GLY A 18 5.27 -9.87 11.51
N ARG A 19 6.50 -10.37 11.71
CA ARG A 19 7.54 -10.39 10.64
C ARG A 19 7.06 -11.10 9.38
N ASN A 20 6.30 -12.18 9.54
CA ASN A 20 5.75 -12.93 8.41
C ASN A 20 4.80 -12.08 7.56
N ALA A 21 3.95 -11.24 8.18
CA ALA A 21 3.07 -10.32 7.46
C ALA A 21 3.84 -9.31 6.60
N LEU A 22 4.94 -8.76 7.12
CA LEU A 22 5.79 -7.85 6.36
C LEU A 22 6.57 -8.60 5.26
N LEU A 23 7.06 -9.80 5.54
CA LEU A 23 7.77 -10.64 4.57
C LEU A 23 6.88 -11.04 3.39
N VAL A 24 5.66 -11.52 3.62
CA VAL A 24 4.75 -11.90 2.52
C VAL A 24 4.32 -10.68 1.71
N THR A 25 4.16 -9.51 2.35
CA THR A 25 3.91 -8.24 1.65
C THR A 25 5.09 -7.87 0.75
N ALA A 26 6.31 -7.97 1.25
CA ALA A 26 7.52 -7.68 0.48
C ALA A 26 7.80 -8.73 -0.62
N ALA A 27 7.29 -9.95 -0.46
CA ALA A 27 7.37 -11.01 -1.46
C ALA A 27 6.30 -10.91 -2.56
N LEU A 28 5.34 -9.97 -2.46
CA LEU A 28 4.37 -9.75 -3.53
C LEU A 28 5.09 -9.26 -4.81
N PRO A 29 4.71 -9.79 -6.00
CA PRO A 29 5.29 -9.37 -7.27
C PRO A 29 5.30 -7.86 -7.48
N THR A 30 4.24 -7.16 -7.10
CA THR A 30 4.18 -5.68 -7.22
C THR A 30 5.29 -4.99 -6.44
N PHE A 31 5.56 -5.40 -5.19
CA PHE A 31 6.61 -4.78 -4.39
C PHE A 31 8.00 -5.11 -4.94
N ALA A 32 8.23 -6.36 -5.35
CA ALA A 32 9.48 -6.79 -5.97
C ALA A 32 9.75 -6.01 -7.27
N TYR A 33 8.74 -5.87 -8.13
CA TYR A 33 8.80 -5.09 -9.36
C TYR A 33 9.08 -3.61 -9.08
N GLN A 34 8.37 -2.98 -8.14
CA GLN A 34 8.62 -1.59 -7.76
C GLN A 34 10.04 -1.39 -7.24
N SER A 35 10.55 -2.31 -6.43
CA SER A 35 11.91 -2.23 -5.86
C SER A 35 13.01 -2.39 -6.90
N GLY A 36 12.77 -3.21 -7.93
CA GLY A 36 13.64 -3.38 -9.09
C GLY A 36 13.52 -2.26 -10.13
N SER A 37 12.49 -1.42 -10.06
CA SER A 37 12.28 -0.27 -10.94
C SER A 37 12.89 1.02 -10.38
N LEU A 38 13.12 2.02 -11.23
CA LEU A 38 13.45 3.40 -10.85
C LEU A 38 12.22 4.18 -10.32
N SER A 39 11.35 3.52 -9.55
CA SER A 39 10.13 4.11 -9.01
C SER A 39 10.35 4.69 -7.61
N PRO A 40 9.85 5.92 -7.32
CA PRO A 40 9.84 6.46 -5.96
C PRO A 40 8.96 5.64 -5.00
N ASP A 41 7.94 4.94 -5.52
CA ASP A 41 7.00 4.15 -4.71
C ASP A 41 7.73 3.14 -3.81
N ALA A 42 8.84 2.55 -4.27
CA ALA A 42 9.60 1.57 -3.49
C ALA A 42 10.20 2.18 -2.22
N VAL A 43 10.75 3.40 -2.30
CA VAL A 43 11.30 4.11 -1.14
C VAL A 43 10.17 4.54 -0.19
N ILE A 44 9.06 5.01 -0.73
CA ILE A 44 7.89 5.41 0.06
C ILE A 44 7.30 4.22 0.81
N ASN A 45 7.20 3.06 0.16
CA ASN A 45 6.78 1.81 0.82
C ASN A 45 7.74 1.43 1.95
N GLY A 46 9.05 1.50 1.71
CA GLY A 46 10.07 1.26 2.73
C GLY A 46 9.96 2.21 3.93
N LEU A 47 9.72 3.51 3.69
CA LEU A 47 9.47 4.49 4.76
C LEU A 47 8.19 4.18 5.54
N GLY A 48 7.13 3.77 4.85
CA GLY A 48 5.87 3.33 5.48
C GLY A 48 6.08 2.11 6.38
N PHE A 49 6.80 1.09 5.89
CA PHE A 49 7.14 -0.11 6.67
C PHE A 49 8.00 0.22 7.88
N LEU A 50 9.02 1.07 7.72
CA LEU A 50 9.89 1.48 8.81
C LEU A 50 9.14 2.31 9.86
N GLY A 51 8.29 3.25 9.41
CA GLY A 51 7.44 4.06 10.28
C GLY A 51 6.47 3.19 11.10
N LEU A 52 5.81 2.23 10.45
CA LEU A 52 4.96 1.24 11.11
C LEU A 52 5.76 0.41 12.13
N ALA A 53 6.93 -0.10 11.75
CA ALA A 53 7.77 -0.92 12.62
C ALA A 53 8.24 -0.15 13.87
N LEU A 54 8.68 1.10 13.71
CA LEU A 54 9.07 1.97 14.81
C LEU A 54 7.89 2.29 15.72
N ALA A 55 6.73 2.62 15.16
CA ALA A 55 5.53 2.91 15.93
C ALA A 55 5.09 1.71 16.78
N LEU A 56 5.00 0.52 16.18
CA LEU A 56 4.69 -0.72 16.90
C LEU A 56 5.76 -1.03 17.96
N ARG A 57 7.05 -0.90 17.64
CA ARG A 57 8.11 -1.16 18.62
C ARG A 57 8.08 -0.21 19.80
N ILE A 58 7.85 1.08 19.57
CA ILE A 58 7.74 2.08 20.64
C ILE A 58 6.50 1.79 21.50
N GLY A 59 5.35 1.54 20.87
CA GLY A 59 4.11 1.25 21.56
C GLY A 59 4.19 -0.01 22.46
N PHE A 60 4.77 -1.08 21.95
CA PHE A 60 4.76 -2.39 22.63
C PHE A 60 6.03 -2.72 23.41
N MET A 61 7.22 -2.33 22.92
CA MET A 61 8.52 -2.68 23.51
C MET A 61 9.26 -1.47 24.12
N GLY A 62 8.66 -0.27 24.06
CA GLY A 62 9.19 0.94 24.70
C GLY A 62 10.04 1.85 23.81
N ALA A 63 10.28 3.07 24.30
CA ALA A 63 10.94 4.16 23.60
C ALA A 63 12.40 4.30 24.04
N GLY A 64 13.35 3.78 23.26
CA GLY A 64 14.78 4.07 23.46
C GLY A 64 15.22 5.28 22.61
N PRO A 65 16.29 6.02 22.97
CA PRO A 65 16.68 7.27 22.32
C PRO A 65 16.76 7.18 20.79
N ALA A 66 17.50 6.19 20.27
CA ALA A 66 17.65 5.99 18.82
C ALA A 66 16.31 5.71 18.11
N ARG A 67 15.41 4.96 18.76
CA ARG A 67 14.08 4.64 18.20
C ARG A 67 13.18 5.86 18.20
N SER A 68 13.21 6.65 19.27
CA SER A 68 12.45 7.90 19.39
C SER A 68 12.88 8.91 18.34
N THR A 69 14.19 9.12 18.18
CA THR A 69 14.75 9.96 17.12
C THR A 69 14.35 9.44 15.74
N GLY A 70 14.45 8.13 15.52
CA GLY A 70 14.01 7.50 14.28
C GLY A 70 12.54 7.79 13.95
N LEU A 71 11.63 7.68 14.92
CA LEU A 71 10.21 7.95 14.70
C LEU A 71 9.97 9.44 14.38
N ILE A 72 10.61 10.35 15.12
CA ILE A 72 10.51 11.80 14.93
C ILE A 72 11.05 12.23 13.56
N LEU A 73 12.07 11.56 13.02
CA LEU A 73 12.62 11.84 11.69
C LEU A 73 11.79 11.20 10.56
N ILE A 74 11.32 9.96 10.74
CA ILE A 74 10.58 9.24 9.70
C ILE A 74 9.18 9.84 9.48
N ALA A 75 8.53 10.38 10.52
CA ALA A 75 7.19 10.95 10.41
C ALA A 75 7.09 12.11 9.39
N PRO A 76 7.91 13.18 9.48
CA PRO A 76 7.90 14.24 8.47
C PRO A 76 8.38 13.75 7.11
N LEU A 77 9.39 12.86 7.03
CA LEU A 77 9.84 12.32 5.74
C LEU A 77 8.73 11.55 5.02
N LEU A 78 7.99 10.70 5.75
CA LEU A 78 6.87 9.95 5.20
C LEU A 78 5.73 10.89 4.81
N ALA A 79 5.45 11.91 5.63
CA ALA A 79 4.38 12.86 5.34
C ALA A 79 4.68 13.71 4.09
N LEU A 80 5.92 14.16 3.93
CA LEU A 80 6.38 14.91 2.76
C LEU A 80 6.41 14.03 1.50
N ALA A 81 6.77 12.75 1.63
CA ALA A 81 6.79 11.83 0.50
C ALA A 81 5.39 11.41 0.06
N LYS A 82 4.52 11.05 1.02
CA LYS A 82 3.12 10.68 0.78
C LYS A 82 2.30 10.77 2.08
N GLY A 83 1.71 11.94 2.32
CA GLY A 83 0.98 12.30 3.55
C GLY A 83 -0.06 11.28 4.04
N VAL A 84 -0.73 10.58 3.13
CA VAL A 84 -1.78 9.60 3.45
C VAL A 84 -1.29 8.43 4.31
N TYR A 85 0.02 8.14 4.34
CA TYR A 85 0.58 7.04 5.13
C TYR A 85 0.99 7.43 6.56
N LEU A 86 1.00 8.72 6.89
CA LEU A 86 1.35 9.20 8.23
C LEU A 86 0.52 8.53 9.36
N PRO A 87 -0.80 8.33 9.20
CA PRO A 87 -1.61 7.67 10.24
C PRO A 87 -1.24 6.21 10.52
N LEU A 88 -0.42 5.55 9.69
CA LEU A 88 0.12 4.21 10.03
C LEU A 88 0.87 4.21 11.37
N MET A 89 1.47 5.35 11.75
CA MET A 89 2.14 5.48 13.05
C MET A 89 1.16 5.39 14.23
N ALA A 90 -0.13 5.66 14.01
CA ALA A 90 -1.17 5.49 15.01
C ALA A 90 -1.34 4.02 15.43
N ALA A 91 -0.85 3.05 14.65
CA ALA A 91 -0.87 1.63 15.00
C ALA A 91 -0.10 1.32 16.31
N GLY A 92 0.86 2.19 16.69
CA GLY A 92 1.58 2.10 17.96
C GLY A 92 0.82 2.64 19.19
N LEU A 93 -0.30 3.34 18.98
CA LEU A 93 -1.11 3.89 20.06
C LEU A 93 -1.83 2.77 20.84
N ARG A 94 -1.84 2.91 22.16
CA ARG A 94 -2.49 1.99 23.10
C ARG A 94 -3.16 2.80 24.21
N TRP A 95 -4.18 2.22 24.84
CA TRP A 95 -4.78 2.82 26.03
C TRP A 95 -3.71 2.96 27.14
N PRO A 96 -3.45 4.18 27.65
CA PRO A 96 -2.28 4.42 28.47
C PRO A 96 -2.45 3.90 29.91
N HIS A 97 -1.51 3.08 30.36
CA HIS A 97 -1.15 2.98 31.79
C HIS A 97 -0.04 4.00 32.11
N GLN A 98 0.21 4.34 33.39
CA GLN A 98 1.06 5.47 33.79
C GLN A 98 2.44 5.54 33.08
N GLY A 99 3.12 4.40 32.86
CA GLY A 99 4.40 4.32 32.12
C GLY A 99 4.31 4.34 30.58
N GLN A 100 3.11 4.36 30.02
CA GLN A 100 2.85 4.39 28.57
C GLN A 100 2.54 5.81 28.06
N ARG A 101 2.30 6.78 28.96
CA ARG A 101 2.00 8.18 28.58
C ARG A 101 3.12 8.84 27.78
N VAL A 102 4.38 8.58 28.12
CA VAL A 102 5.54 9.10 27.37
C VAL A 102 5.58 8.53 25.94
N ARG A 103 5.28 7.24 25.78
CA ARG A 103 5.25 6.55 24.48
C ARG A 103 4.12 7.10 23.61
N LEU A 104 2.94 7.28 24.22
CA LEU A 104 1.79 7.91 23.59
C LEU A 104 2.12 9.34 23.13
N GLY A 105 2.66 10.16 24.04
CA GLY A 105 3.06 11.54 23.73
C GLY A 105 4.09 11.62 22.62
N LEU A 106 5.07 10.69 22.57
CA LEU A 106 6.06 10.60 21.50
C LEU A 106 5.43 10.26 20.15
N THR A 107 4.53 9.27 20.08
CA THR A 107 3.84 8.92 18.84
C THR A 107 2.94 10.06 18.35
N LEU A 108 2.21 10.72 19.27
CA LEU A 108 1.40 11.88 18.93
C LEU A 108 2.26 13.06 18.47
N ALA A 109 3.39 13.32 19.12
CA ALA A 109 4.33 14.36 18.71
C ALA A 109 4.88 14.11 17.31
N ALA A 110 5.23 12.85 16.99
CA ALA A 110 5.67 12.47 15.65
C ALA A 110 4.57 12.68 14.60
N LEU A 111 3.32 12.30 14.90
CA LEU A 111 2.16 12.53 14.04
C LEU A 111 1.92 14.04 13.80
N VAL A 112 1.93 14.85 14.86
CA VAL A 112 1.75 16.30 14.78
C VAL A 112 2.88 16.94 13.99
N LEU A 113 4.13 16.54 14.23
CA LEU A 113 5.29 17.03 13.49
C LEU A 113 5.19 16.70 12.00
N GLY A 114 4.82 15.46 11.67
CA GLY A 114 4.62 15.04 10.28
C GLY A 114 3.50 15.83 9.60
N ALA A 115 2.38 16.03 10.27
CA ALA A 115 1.26 16.82 9.76
C ALA A 115 1.65 18.29 9.57
N ALA A 116 2.38 18.89 10.53
CA ALA A 116 2.87 20.25 10.43
C ALA A 116 3.85 20.42 9.27
N ALA A 117 4.77 19.48 9.06
CA ALA A 117 5.69 19.49 7.93
C ALA A 117 4.95 19.40 6.59
N PHE A 118 3.93 18.53 6.48
CA PHE A 118 3.10 18.42 5.28
C PHE A 118 2.31 19.71 5.00
N VAL A 119 1.67 20.30 6.02
CA VAL A 119 0.93 21.57 5.86
C VAL A 119 1.88 22.72 5.48
N ALA A 120 3.06 22.79 6.10
CA ALA A 120 4.07 23.80 5.77
C ALA A 120 4.54 23.65 4.31
N TRP A 121 4.79 22.42 3.86
CA TRP A 121 5.13 22.13 2.48
C TRP A 121 4.02 22.55 1.50
N MET A 122 2.77 22.20 1.79
CA MET A 122 1.61 22.59 0.97
C MET A 122 1.43 24.11 0.86
N LYS A 123 1.71 24.85 1.94
CA LYS A 123 1.70 26.32 1.91
C LYS A 123 2.87 26.88 1.10
N PHE A 124 4.06 26.32 1.27
CA PHE A 124 5.27 26.80 0.60
C PHE A 124 5.28 26.50 -0.90
N SER A 125 4.69 25.37 -1.33
CA SER A 125 4.51 25.04 -2.74
C SER A 125 3.46 25.91 -3.46
N GLY A 126 2.92 26.94 -2.79
CA GLY A 126 1.95 27.88 -3.33
C GLY A 126 0.56 27.29 -3.54
N GLY A 127 0.30 26.08 -3.03
CA GLY A 127 -0.93 25.34 -3.31
C GLY A 127 -1.16 25.05 -4.80
N SER A 128 -0.15 25.26 -5.65
CA SER A 128 -0.28 25.13 -7.10
C SER A 128 -0.54 23.67 -7.44
N GLN A 129 -1.78 23.42 -7.82
CA GLN A 129 -2.19 22.10 -8.25
C GLN A 129 -1.77 21.91 -9.69
N ALA A 130 -0.97 20.88 -9.94
CA ALA A 130 -0.83 20.39 -11.29
C ALA A 130 -2.15 19.72 -11.68
N LEU A 131 -2.93 20.41 -12.53
CA LEU A 131 -4.07 19.80 -13.20
C LEU A 131 -3.52 18.88 -14.29
N TYR A 132 -3.97 17.63 -14.30
CA TYR A 132 -3.52 16.63 -15.24
C TYR A 132 -4.61 16.34 -16.27
N HIS A 133 -4.20 16.14 -17.51
CA HIS A 133 -5.07 15.56 -18.54
C HIS A 133 -4.97 14.04 -18.42
N ILE A 134 -6.07 13.41 -18.02
CA ILE A 134 -6.18 11.96 -17.92
C ILE A 134 -6.78 11.45 -19.23
N GLN A 135 -6.00 10.67 -19.97
CA GLN A 135 -6.51 9.96 -21.14
C GLN A 135 -7.10 8.62 -20.75
N SER A 136 -8.38 8.42 -21.07
CA SER A 136 -9.04 7.13 -20.94
C SER A 136 -8.45 6.14 -21.94
N ARG A 137 -7.96 4.99 -21.48
CA ARG A 137 -7.51 3.92 -22.38
C ARG A 137 -8.65 3.19 -23.09
N ARG A 138 -9.87 3.27 -22.55
CA ARG A 138 -11.04 2.60 -23.14
C ARG A 138 -11.67 3.46 -24.24
N THR A 139 -11.78 4.78 -24.03
CA THR A 139 -12.47 5.71 -24.94
C THR A 139 -11.52 6.60 -25.73
N GLY A 140 -10.25 6.71 -25.33
CA GLY A 140 -9.26 7.62 -25.93
C GLY A 140 -9.46 9.09 -25.54
N GLU A 141 -10.57 9.42 -24.88
CA GLU A 141 -10.94 10.77 -24.47
C GLU A 141 -9.99 11.29 -23.39
N THR A 142 -9.69 12.58 -23.47
CA THR A 142 -8.87 13.29 -22.49
C THR A 142 -9.79 14.14 -21.62
N VAL A 143 -9.73 13.90 -20.30
CA VAL A 143 -10.51 14.66 -19.33
C VAL A 143 -9.55 15.29 -18.33
N MET A 144 -9.79 16.57 -18.03
CA MET A 144 -8.98 17.31 -17.05
C MET A 144 -9.39 16.94 -15.62
N THR A 145 -8.43 16.80 -14.72
CA THR A 145 -8.70 16.66 -13.28
C THR A 145 -9.40 17.91 -12.74
N ALA A 146 -10.23 17.71 -11.72
CA ALA A 146 -10.90 18.80 -11.03
C ALA A 146 -9.94 19.69 -10.22
N PRO A 147 -10.22 21.00 -10.10
CA PRO A 147 -9.62 21.82 -9.05
C PRO A 147 -10.00 21.30 -7.66
N LEU A 148 -9.02 21.22 -6.75
CA LEU A 148 -9.20 20.75 -5.36
C LEU A 148 -10.17 21.58 -4.57
N ALA A 149 -10.17 22.90 -4.74
CA ALA A 149 -11.08 23.77 -4.04
C ALA A 149 -12.54 23.39 -4.34
N GLU A 150 -12.83 23.02 -5.59
CA GLU A 150 -14.17 22.59 -6.01
C GLU A 150 -14.50 21.19 -5.48
N GLN A 151 -13.58 20.23 -5.59
CA GLN A 151 -13.80 18.89 -5.02
C GLN A 151 -13.99 18.93 -3.50
N LEU A 152 -13.21 19.75 -2.80
CA LEU A 152 -13.34 19.95 -1.36
C LEU A 152 -14.68 20.63 -1.01
N ALA A 153 -15.12 21.61 -1.80
CA ALA A 153 -16.43 22.25 -1.61
C ALA A 153 -17.58 21.24 -1.75
N ILE A 154 -17.48 20.26 -2.66
CA ILE A 154 -18.48 19.19 -2.79
C ILE A 154 -18.53 18.33 -1.53
N ILE A 155 -17.37 17.89 -1.01
CA ILE A 155 -17.31 17.09 0.24
C ILE A 155 -17.99 17.84 1.41
N LEU A 156 -17.75 19.15 1.52
CA LEU A 156 -18.28 19.97 2.61
C LEU A 156 -19.78 20.28 2.43
N ARG A 157 -20.23 20.48 1.19
CA ARG A 157 -21.63 20.83 0.89
C ARG A 157 -22.56 19.62 0.88
N ASP A 158 -22.08 18.49 0.36
CA ASP A 158 -22.84 17.26 0.23
C ASP A 158 -21.98 16.03 0.59
N PRO A 159 -21.79 15.77 1.90
CA PRO A 159 -21.03 14.62 2.36
C PRO A 159 -21.70 13.29 2.00
N VAL A 160 -23.02 13.27 1.78
CA VAL A 160 -23.75 12.04 1.40
C VAL A 160 -23.42 11.67 -0.04
N ALA A 161 -23.39 12.64 -0.97
CA ALA A 161 -22.91 12.40 -2.33
C ALA A 161 -21.46 11.91 -2.36
N TYR A 162 -20.60 12.48 -1.52
CA TYR A 162 -19.22 12.01 -1.41
C TYR A 162 -19.12 10.55 -0.91
N ILE A 163 -19.90 10.18 0.11
CA ILE A 163 -19.99 8.79 0.58
C ILE A 163 -20.48 7.87 -0.54
N HIS A 164 -21.48 8.29 -1.31
CA HIS A 164 -21.96 7.52 -2.46
C HIS A 164 -20.84 7.27 -3.48
N ILE A 165 -20.11 8.30 -3.89
CA ILE A 165 -18.96 8.17 -4.81
C ILE A 165 -17.91 7.24 -4.23
N LEU A 166 -17.55 7.38 -2.95
CA LEU A 166 -16.62 6.47 -2.28
C LEU A 166 -17.10 5.01 -2.35
N THR A 167 -18.37 4.75 -2.01
CA THR A 167 -18.92 3.38 -2.04
C THR A 167 -18.93 2.79 -3.45
N SER A 168 -19.38 3.57 -4.45
CA SER A 168 -19.33 3.16 -5.86
C SER A 168 -17.90 2.85 -6.30
N SER A 169 -16.93 3.66 -5.86
CA SER A 169 -15.52 3.46 -6.17
C SER A 169 -14.97 2.17 -5.58
N VAL A 170 -15.30 1.85 -4.33
CA VAL A 170 -14.88 0.59 -3.71
C VAL A 170 -15.49 -0.59 -4.45
N ILE A 171 -16.78 -0.56 -4.77
CA ILE A 171 -17.47 -1.65 -5.47
C ILE A 171 -16.85 -1.88 -6.86
N GLU A 172 -16.66 -0.81 -7.63
CA GLU A 172 -16.15 -0.90 -9.00
C GLU A 172 -14.66 -1.30 -9.04
N ARG A 173 -13.86 -0.79 -8.10
CA ARG A 173 -12.39 -0.86 -8.20
C ARG A 173 -11.73 -1.89 -7.29
N ALA A 174 -12.41 -2.40 -6.26
CA ALA A 174 -11.82 -3.40 -5.36
C ALA A 174 -11.23 -4.63 -6.08
N PRO A 175 -11.88 -5.22 -7.12
CA PRO A 175 -11.28 -6.32 -7.87
C PRO A 175 -9.96 -5.90 -8.56
N VAL A 176 -9.93 -4.70 -9.14
CA VAL A 176 -8.74 -4.15 -9.79
C VAL A 176 -7.62 -3.92 -8.78
N TYR A 177 -7.95 -3.44 -7.57
CA TYR A 177 -6.97 -3.26 -6.50
C TYR A 177 -6.37 -4.58 -6.05
N ALA A 178 -7.19 -5.62 -5.88
CA ALA A 178 -6.70 -6.95 -5.50
C ALA A 178 -5.69 -7.49 -6.53
N LEU A 179 -6.00 -7.39 -7.82
CA LEU A 179 -5.09 -7.78 -8.90
C LEU A 179 -3.80 -6.94 -8.89
N GLN A 180 -3.90 -5.63 -8.69
CA GLN A 180 -2.75 -4.72 -8.65
C GLN A 180 -1.90 -4.85 -7.38
N ILE A 181 -2.45 -5.31 -6.25
CA ILE A 181 -1.67 -5.64 -5.06
C ILE A 181 -0.76 -6.84 -5.37
N VAL A 182 -1.30 -7.86 -6.06
CA VAL A 182 -0.52 -9.04 -6.46
C VAL A 182 0.50 -8.68 -7.53
N GLY A 183 0.05 -8.20 -8.69
CA GLY A 183 0.94 -7.84 -9.79
C GLY A 183 0.22 -7.38 -11.04
N ARG A 184 0.37 -6.09 -11.35
CA ARG A 184 0.09 -5.52 -12.66
C ARG A 184 1.24 -4.60 -13.06
N PHE A 185 2.09 -5.08 -13.96
CA PHE A 185 3.37 -4.46 -14.29
C PHE A 185 3.27 -3.39 -15.36
N GLY A 186 4.36 -2.62 -15.49
CA GLY A 186 4.44 -1.46 -16.36
C GLY A 186 3.50 -0.35 -15.91
N TRP A 187 3.00 0.40 -16.89
CA TRP A 187 2.01 1.45 -16.67
C TRP A 187 0.60 0.85 -16.50
N ASN A 188 0.45 -0.13 -15.59
CA ASN A 188 -0.75 -0.99 -15.47
C ASN A 188 -1.14 -1.69 -16.77
N ALA A 189 -0.16 -2.07 -17.58
CA ALA A 189 -0.39 -2.63 -18.91
C ALA A 189 -0.36 -4.16 -18.91
N ILE A 190 0.31 -4.78 -17.94
CA ILE A 190 0.66 -6.20 -18.01
C ILE A 190 0.13 -6.92 -16.79
N LEU A 191 -0.80 -7.85 -17.00
CA LEU A 191 -1.31 -8.73 -15.96
C LEU A 191 -0.40 -9.94 -15.84
N LEU A 192 -0.11 -10.34 -14.61
CA LEU A 192 0.51 -11.64 -14.35
C LEU A 192 -0.42 -12.78 -14.77
N PRO A 193 0.12 -13.95 -15.18
CA PRO A 193 -0.66 -15.14 -15.49
C PRO A 193 -1.71 -15.43 -14.43
N LEU A 194 -2.87 -15.98 -14.84
CA LEU A 194 -3.98 -16.22 -13.92
C LEU A 194 -3.60 -17.08 -12.71
N LEU A 195 -2.61 -17.97 -12.84
CA LEU A 195 -2.08 -18.79 -11.74
C LEU A 195 -1.41 -17.96 -10.61
N ALA A 196 -0.89 -16.77 -10.92
CA ALA A 196 -0.20 -15.93 -9.94
C ALA A 196 -1.14 -15.43 -8.82
N TYR A 197 -2.40 -15.14 -9.13
CA TYR A 197 -3.37 -14.59 -8.16
C TYR A 197 -3.78 -15.59 -7.08
N PRO A 198 -4.20 -16.85 -7.39
CA PRO A 198 -4.46 -17.84 -6.36
C PRO A 198 -3.20 -18.22 -5.60
N LEU A 199 -2.02 -18.28 -6.23
CA LEU A 199 -0.75 -18.49 -5.52
C LEU A 199 -0.47 -17.37 -4.51
N ALA A 200 -0.67 -16.11 -4.90
CA ALA A 200 -0.51 -14.97 -4.01
C ALA A 200 -1.53 -14.98 -2.87
N LEU A 201 -2.80 -15.33 -3.15
CA LEU A 201 -3.84 -15.46 -2.12
C LEU A 201 -3.45 -16.53 -1.09
N VAL A 202 -3.00 -17.69 -1.56
CA VAL A 202 -2.54 -18.78 -0.70
C VAL A 202 -1.29 -18.36 0.10
N MET A 203 -0.34 -17.65 -0.50
CA MET A 203 0.83 -17.10 0.20
C MET A 203 0.43 -16.11 1.30
N LEU A 204 -0.50 -15.20 1.02
CA LEU A 204 -1.00 -14.22 1.99
C LEU A 204 -1.74 -14.91 3.13
N ALA A 205 -2.62 -15.87 2.82
CA ALA A 205 -3.33 -16.67 3.82
C ALA A 205 -2.36 -17.48 4.69
N ALA A 206 -1.32 -18.07 4.11
CA ALA A 206 -0.26 -18.76 4.83
C ALA A 206 0.58 -17.80 5.70
N GLY A 207 0.82 -16.57 5.21
CA GLY A 207 1.47 -15.51 5.97
C GLY A 207 0.67 -15.10 7.20
N VAL A 208 -0.66 -14.96 7.05
CA VAL A 208 -1.59 -14.76 8.17
C VAL A 208 -1.48 -15.93 9.14
N ALA A 209 -1.65 -17.16 8.66
CA ALA A 209 -1.60 -18.40 9.44
C ALA A 209 -0.24 -18.66 10.11
N SER A 210 0.84 -18.02 9.66
CA SER A 210 2.15 -18.07 10.31
C SER A 210 2.21 -17.26 11.61
N GLY A 211 1.10 -16.62 11.98
CA GLY A 211 0.87 -16.01 13.28
C GLY A 211 1.57 -14.65 13.46
N ALA A 212 1.05 -13.88 14.42
CA ALA A 212 1.64 -12.59 14.79
C ALA A 212 2.89 -12.77 15.66
N GLY A 213 3.03 -13.90 16.36
CA GLY A 213 4.14 -14.17 17.28
C GLY A 213 3.99 -13.47 18.65
N ALA A 214 2.82 -12.88 18.91
CA ALA A 214 2.44 -12.29 20.18
C ALA A 214 0.92 -12.34 20.33
N ARG A 215 0.43 -12.28 21.57
CA ARG A 215 -1.01 -12.30 21.88
C ARG A 215 -1.60 -10.91 21.88
N PHE A 216 -2.71 -10.73 21.16
CA PHE A 216 -3.43 -9.45 21.09
C PHE A 216 -4.93 -9.63 21.27
N GLY A 217 -5.52 -8.83 22.17
CA GLY A 217 -6.96 -8.77 22.35
C GLY A 217 -7.69 -8.16 21.14
N ILE A 218 -8.99 -8.44 21.04
CA ILE A 218 -9.83 -8.00 19.92
C ILE A 218 -9.82 -6.49 19.71
N GLY A 219 -9.80 -5.70 20.78
CA GLY A 219 -9.76 -4.23 20.69
C GLY A 219 -8.50 -3.70 19.98
N GLN A 220 -7.35 -4.33 20.20
CA GLN A 220 -6.11 -3.94 19.51
C GLN A 220 -6.14 -4.31 18.03
N ARG A 221 -6.71 -5.47 17.70
CA ARG A 221 -6.88 -5.93 16.31
C ARG A 221 -7.84 -5.02 15.55
N LEU A 222 -8.98 -4.67 16.16
CA LEU A 222 -9.93 -3.70 15.63
C LEU A 222 -9.32 -2.32 15.46
N TRP A 223 -8.48 -1.87 16.40
CA TRP A 223 -7.73 -0.61 16.26
C TRP A 223 -6.80 -0.63 15.03
N TRP A 224 -6.03 -1.70 14.83
CA TRP A 224 -5.17 -1.82 13.65
C TRP A 224 -5.96 -1.86 12.33
N LEU A 225 -7.11 -2.53 12.31
CA LEU A 225 -8.02 -2.50 11.17
C LEU A 225 -8.60 -1.10 10.94
N ALA A 226 -8.96 -0.37 12.01
CA ALA A 226 -9.44 1.00 11.90
C ALA A 226 -8.36 1.95 11.37
N VAL A 227 -7.11 1.81 11.82
CA VAL A 227 -5.97 2.56 11.27
C VAL A 227 -5.76 2.23 9.79
N ALA A 228 -5.80 0.95 9.43
CA ALA A 228 -5.68 0.53 8.03
C ALA A 228 -6.81 1.08 7.15
N ALA A 229 -8.06 1.02 7.63
CA ALA A 229 -9.24 1.57 6.95
C ALA A 229 -9.16 3.09 6.82
N GLY A 230 -8.68 3.80 7.86
CA GLY A 230 -8.47 5.24 7.81
C GLY A 230 -7.42 5.65 6.77
N VAL A 231 -6.32 4.91 6.68
CA VAL A 231 -5.31 5.14 5.63
C VAL A 231 -5.87 4.82 4.24
N ALA A 232 -6.63 3.74 4.09
CA ALA A 232 -7.31 3.39 2.83
C ALA A 232 -8.28 4.50 2.38
N LEU A 233 -9.08 5.03 3.31
CA LEU A 233 -9.97 6.16 3.06
C LEU A 233 -9.19 7.41 2.64
N LEU A 234 -8.07 7.72 3.29
CA LEU A 234 -7.23 8.85 2.90
C LEU A 234 -6.59 8.68 1.52
N ILE A 235 -6.22 7.46 1.14
CA ILE A 235 -5.74 7.17 -0.22
C ILE A 235 -6.83 7.50 -1.25
N GLU A 236 -8.06 7.01 -1.04
CA GLU A 236 -9.18 7.30 -1.95
C GLU A 236 -9.55 8.78 -1.94
N THR A 237 -9.60 9.41 -0.77
CA THR A 237 -9.89 10.85 -0.63
C THR A 237 -8.84 11.68 -1.37
N ALA A 238 -7.55 11.34 -1.25
CA ALA A 238 -6.50 12.04 -1.97
C ALA A 238 -6.67 11.91 -3.48
N MET A 239 -7.09 10.75 -3.98
CA MET A 239 -7.33 10.52 -5.42
C MET A 239 -8.62 11.16 -5.93
N TYR A 240 -9.65 11.26 -5.10
CA TYR A 240 -10.82 12.08 -5.39
C TYR A 240 -10.42 13.56 -5.57
N LEU A 241 -9.66 14.08 -4.60
CA LEU A 241 -9.27 15.48 -4.52
C LEU A 241 -8.25 15.94 -5.59
N THR A 242 -7.46 15.03 -6.16
CA THR A 242 -6.32 15.39 -7.03
C THR A 242 -6.27 14.66 -8.36
N GLY A 243 -6.92 13.49 -8.46
CA GLY A 243 -6.79 12.59 -9.60
C GLY A 243 -8.12 12.26 -10.29
N THR A 244 -9.22 12.87 -9.88
CA THR A 244 -10.57 12.56 -10.38
C THR A 244 -11.19 13.80 -11.05
N PRO A 245 -11.72 13.67 -12.28
CA PRO A 245 -12.51 14.72 -12.92
C PRO A 245 -13.76 15.11 -12.13
N LEU A 246 -14.27 16.32 -12.38
CA LEU A 246 -15.55 16.75 -11.80
C LEU A 246 -16.69 15.89 -12.35
N GLY A 247 -17.61 15.50 -11.47
CA GLY A 247 -18.81 14.74 -11.84
C GLY A 247 -18.55 13.28 -12.23
N ALA A 248 -17.36 12.72 -11.94
CA ALA A 248 -17.11 11.30 -12.17
C ALA A 248 -17.93 10.41 -11.22
N ASP A 249 -18.47 9.30 -11.75
CA ASP A 249 -19.27 8.33 -10.99
C ASP A 249 -18.48 7.58 -9.91
N PHE A 250 -17.15 7.52 -10.08
CA PHE A 250 -16.21 6.88 -9.17
C PHE A 250 -14.82 7.53 -9.23
N ILE A 251 -14.02 7.31 -8.19
CA ILE A 251 -12.68 7.84 -8.00
C ILE A 251 -11.73 7.21 -9.03
N GLN A 252 -10.99 8.07 -9.73
CA GLN A 252 -10.03 7.66 -10.74
C GLN A 252 -8.60 7.75 -10.23
N GLY A 253 -7.67 7.05 -10.90
CA GLY A 253 -6.24 7.12 -10.57
C GLY A 253 -5.77 6.28 -9.37
N THR A 254 -6.65 5.83 -8.46
CA THR A 254 -6.27 4.95 -7.34
C THR A 254 -5.75 3.60 -7.84
N GLN A 255 -4.68 3.08 -7.23
CA GLN A 255 -4.08 1.81 -7.62
C GLN A 255 -3.86 0.90 -6.41
N GLY A 256 -4.00 -0.41 -6.60
CA GLY A 256 -3.79 -1.44 -5.57
C GLY A 256 -2.41 -1.34 -4.90
N ARG A 257 -1.39 -0.93 -5.65
CA ARG A 257 -0.03 -0.75 -5.11
C ARG A 257 0.09 0.32 -4.01
N TYR A 258 -0.85 1.26 -3.94
CA TYR A 258 -0.88 2.28 -2.87
C TYR A 258 -1.27 1.69 -1.51
N PHE A 259 -1.86 0.51 -1.48
CA PHE A 259 -2.23 -0.18 -0.24
C PHE A 259 -1.10 -1.07 0.32
N LEU A 260 0.01 -1.23 -0.41
CA LEU A 260 1.15 -2.06 0.03
C LEU A 260 1.71 -1.65 1.41
N PRO A 261 1.89 -0.35 1.75
CA PRO A 261 2.35 0.07 3.08
C PRO A 261 1.39 -0.33 4.21
N VAL A 262 0.11 -0.49 3.90
CA VAL A 262 -0.97 -0.77 4.85
C VAL A 262 -1.13 -2.28 5.07
N LEU A 263 -0.85 -3.07 4.04
CA LEU A 263 -1.08 -4.52 4.04
C LEU A 263 -0.45 -5.26 5.23
N PRO A 264 0.79 -4.99 5.67
CA PRO A 264 1.37 -5.67 6.83
C PRO A 264 0.52 -5.49 8.09
N LEU A 265 -0.06 -4.30 8.30
CA LEU A 265 -0.89 -4.02 9.47
C LEU A 265 -2.20 -4.83 9.43
N ILE A 266 -2.83 -4.93 8.26
CA ILE A 266 -4.03 -5.75 8.06
C ILE A 266 -3.71 -7.22 8.36
N LEU A 267 -2.64 -7.75 7.76
CA LEU A 267 -2.24 -9.14 7.95
C LEU A 267 -1.91 -9.43 9.43
N ILE A 268 -1.21 -8.53 10.13
CA ILE A 268 -0.94 -8.63 11.57
C ILE A 268 -2.26 -8.70 12.38
N ALA A 269 -3.23 -7.84 12.04
CA ALA A 269 -4.51 -7.80 12.75
C ALA A 269 -5.33 -9.08 12.56
N LEU A 270 -5.17 -9.77 11.43
CA LEU A 270 -5.85 -11.03 11.11
C LEU A 270 -5.09 -12.27 11.59
N SER A 271 -3.76 -12.18 11.80
CA SER A 271 -2.92 -13.32 12.18
C SER A 271 -3.29 -13.90 13.56
N PRO A 272 -3.46 -15.23 13.72
CA PRO A 272 -3.57 -15.84 15.04
C PRO A 272 -2.32 -15.56 15.89
N ASP A 273 -2.43 -15.77 17.20
CA ASP A 273 -1.33 -15.50 18.12
C ASP A 273 -0.14 -16.47 17.89
N GLN A 274 -0.46 -17.74 17.61
CA GLN A 274 0.50 -18.80 17.33
C GLN A 274 0.41 -19.28 15.88
N PRO A 275 1.53 -19.71 15.27
CA PRO A 275 1.54 -20.23 13.91
C PRO A 275 0.79 -21.57 13.81
N VAL A 276 0.06 -21.75 12.70
CA VAL A 276 -0.47 -23.06 12.29
C VAL A 276 0.67 -23.91 11.71
N CYS A 277 0.70 -25.20 12.02
CA CYS A 277 1.73 -26.12 11.53
C CYS A 277 1.81 -26.09 9.98
N GLY A 278 3.03 -26.03 9.44
CA GLY A 278 3.27 -26.03 7.99
C GLY A 278 3.02 -24.70 7.27
N SER A 279 2.45 -23.68 7.93
CA SER A 279 2.16 -22.36 7.32
C SER A 279 3.39 -21.71 6.68
N GLN A 280 4.54 -21.72 7.37
CA GLN A 280 5.79 -21.15 6.84
C GLN A 280 6.33 -21.90 5.62
N ARG A 281 6.21 -23.24 5.60
CA ARG A 281 6.57 -24.04 4.42
C ARG A 281 5.68 -23.64 3.25
N LEU A 282 4.39 -23.43 3.51
CA LEU A 282 3.43 -23.06 2.50
C LEU A 282 3.73 -21.67 1.92
N VAL A 283 4.10 -20.69 2.76
CA VAL A 283 4.60 -19.38 2.31
C VAL A 283 5.76 -19.53 1.32
N LEU A 284 6.75 -20.37 1.62
CA LEU A 284 7.90 -20.60 0.75
C LEU A 284 7.50 -21.30 -0.56
N LEU A 285 6.68 -22.35 -0.46
CA LEU A 285 6.21 -23.15 -1.59
C LEU A 285 5.35 -22.35 -2.58
N THR A 286 4.63 -21.33 -2.12
CA THR A 286 3.86 -20.44 -3.01
C THR A 286 4.62 -19.18 -3.40
N GLY A 287 5.42 -18.63 -2.49
CA GLY A 287 6.14 -17.37 -2.71
C GLY A 287 7.28 -17.49 -3.71
N LEU A 288 8.05 -18.59 -3.68
CA LEU A 288 9.13 -18.80 -4.64
C LEU A 288 8.60 -18.92 -6.09
N PRO A 289 7.61 -19.78 -6.41
CA PRO A 289 7.01 -19.81 -7.73
C PRO A 289 6.40 -18.47 -8.14
N LEU A 290 5.75 -17.76 -7.22
CA LEU A 290 5.16 -16.45 -7.51
C LEU A 290 6.21 -15.42 -7.94
N LEU A 291 7.36 -15.39 -7.27
CA LEU A 291 8.49 -14.52 -7.64
C LEU A 291 9.15 -14.97 -8.96
N LEU A 292 9.23 -16.28 -9.23
CA LEU A 292 9.71 -16.79 -10.51
C LEU A 292 8.77 -16.41 -11.66
N ILE A 293 7.46 -16.52 -11.47
CA ILE A 293 6.44 -16.06 -12.42
C ILE A 293 6.61 -14.56 -12.66
N ALA A 294 6.77 -13.77 -11.60
CA ALA A 294 7.02 -12.34 -11.71
C ALA A 294 8.28 -12.03 -12.55
N GLY A 295 9.39 -12.68 -12.25
CA GLY A 295 10.65 -12.54 -13.00
C GLY A 295 10.52 -12.92 -14.47
N ALA A 296 9.86 -14.05 -14.76
CA ALA A 296 9.57 -14.50 -16.12
C ALA A 296 8.68 -13.50 -16.87
N CYS A 297 7.66 -12.93 -16.22
CA CYS A 297 6.78 -11.94 -16.83
C CYS A 297 7.53 -10.64 -17.16
N VAL A 298 8.40 -10.16 -16.27
CA VAL A 298 9.23 -9.00 -16.55
C VAL A 298 10.17 -9.28 -17.73
N PHE A 299 10.82 -10.46 -17.73
CA PHE A 299 11.70 -10.86 -18.81
C PHE A 299 10.98 -10.91 -20.16
N ASP A 300 9.85 -11.60 -20.23
CA ASP A 300 9.01 -11.70 -21.43
C ASP A 300 8.53 -10.32 -21.92
N SER A 301 8.05 -9.48 -21.01
CA SER A 301 7.53 -8.15 -21.34
C SER A 301 8.58 -7.21 -21.91
N PHE A 302 9.80 -7.24 -21.37
CA PHE A 302 10.88 -6.34 -21.80
C PHE A 302 11.66 -6.88 -22.99
N TRP A 303 11.97 -8.18 -23.01
CA TRP A 303 12.90 -8.76 -23.98
C TRP A 303 12.22 -9.49 -25.14
N VAL A 304 11.01 -10.03 -24.95
CA VAL A 304 10.31 -10.80 -26.00
C VAL A 304 9.35 -9.91 -26.76
N HIS A 305 8.45 -9.21 -26.05
CA HIS A 305 7.38 -8.45 -26.71
C HIS A 305 7.72 -6.99 -26.97
N GLY A 306 8.76 -6.45 -26.31
CA GLY A 306 9.16 -5.05 -26.38
C GLY A 306 8.06 -4.12 -25.87
N PHE A 307 8.34 -3.33 -24.82
CA PHE A 307 7.37 -2.39 -24.22
C PHE A 307 6.76 -1.34 -25.19
N ILE A 308 7.15 -1.33 -26.47
CA ILE A 308 7.02 -0.26 -27.48
C ILE A 308 6.26 -0.73 -28.74
N THR A 309 5.59 -1.88 -28.76
CA THR A 309 4.68 -2.16 -29.89
C THR A 309 3.35 -1.45 -29.65
N SER A 310 2.93 -0.62 -30.62
CA SER A 310 1.68 0.17 -30.61
C SER A 310 0.43 -0.68 -30.39
N ASP A 311 0.55 -1.99 -30.58
CA ASP A 311 -0.56 -2.95 -30.61
C ASP A 311 -0.69 -3.74 -29.29
N GLY A 312 0.27 -3.62 -28.36
CA GLY A 312 0.28 -4.35 -27.08
C GLY A 312 0.43 -5.87 -27.24
N MET A 313 0.57 -6.59 -26.12
CA MET A 313 0.52 -8.07 -26.16
C MET A 313 -0.87 -8.53 -26.66
N PRO A 314 -0.98 -9.54 -27.54
CA PRO A 314 -2.28 -10.08 -27.90
C PRO A 314 -2.92 -10.80 -26.69
N PRO A 315 -4.24 -10.68 -26.45
CA PRO A 315 -4.91 -11.47 -25.42
C PRO A 315 -4.84 -12.96 -25.76
N HIS A 316 -4.73 -13.81 -24.74
CA HIS A 316 -4.70 -15.26 -24.94
C HIS A 316 -6.12 -15.82 -25.05
N GLU A 317 -6.48 -16.35 -26.22
CA GLU A 317 -7.76 -17.05 -26.41
C GLU A 317 -7.79 -18.46 -25.76
N SER A 318 -6.61 -19.01 -25.44
CA SER A 318 -6.46 -20.32 -24.80
C SER A 318 -6.37 -20.18 -23.28
N VAL A 319 -7.21 -20.93 -22.54
CA VAL A 319 -7.16 -21.04 -21.07
C VAL A 319 -5.78 -21.45 -20.56
N VAL A 320 -5.10 -22.37 -21.27
CA VAL A 320 -3.76 -22.86 -20.89
C VAL A 320 -2.74 -21.73 -20.96
N ARG A 321 -2.78 -20.94 -22.04
CA ARG A 321 -1.90 -19.76 -22.19
C ARG A 321 -2.25 -18.69 -21.15
N ALA A 322 -3.54 -18.48 -20.88
CA ALA A 322 -3.95 -17.51 -19.87
C ALA A 322 -3.52 -17.88 -18.44
N LEU A 323 -3.46 -19.17 -18.12
CA LEU A 323 -2.96 -19.65 -16.84
C LEU A 323 -1.45 -19.45 -16.67
N THR A 324 -0.68 -19.41 -17.76
CA THR A 324 0.77 -19.58 -17.72
C THR A 324 1.58 -18.38 -18.24
N LEU A 325 0.98 -17.55 -19.11
CA LEU A 325 1.64 -16.43 -19.76
C LEU A 325 1.04 -15.09 -19.32
N PRO A 326 1.84 -14.00 -19.30
CA PRO A 326 1.33 -12.67 -19.06
C PRO A 326 0.40 -12.22 -20.20
N SER A 327 -0.52 -11.31 -19.89
CA SER A 327 -1.51 -10.78 -20.85
C SER A 327 -1.82 -9.31 -20.55
N PRO A 328 -2.19 -8.46 -21.52
CA PRO A 328 -2.60 -7.09 -21.21
C PRO A 328 -4.07 -6.97 -20.80
N ARG A 329 -4.87 -7.98 -21.14
CA ARG A 329 -6.26 -8.16 -20.73
C ARG A 329 -6.59 -9.65 -20.62
N TRP A 330 -7.46 -9.98 -19.69
CA TRP A 330 -8.15 -11.27 -19.65
C TRP A 330 -9.51 -11.10 -20.32
#